data_AF-K5VIL0-F1
#
_entry.id   AF-K5VIL0-F1
#
_cell.length_a   1.000
_cell.length_b   1.000
_cell.length_c   1.000
_cell.angle_alpha   90.00
_cell.angle_beta   90.00
_cell.angle_gamma   90.00
#
_symmetry.space_group_name_H-M   'P 1'
#
loop_
_entity.id
_entity.type
_entity.pdbx_description
1 polymer ?
#
loop_
_entity_poly.entity_id
_entity_poly.type
_entity_poly.pdbx_seq_one_letter_code
_entity_poly.pdbx_strand_id
1 'polypeptide(L)'
;MRKTLRIARRQYFDKQIHNMASDRKRPWDLMPWTRERKMPAVEAILDSEGNSCNTEEKLFETLHNTYNAADNREVDVSSMYKEIEEFEEREWVKFSVQEFHDALKNCAKNTAPGPDHVSW
;
A
#
# COMPACT_ATOMS: atom_id res chain seq x y z
N MET A 1 35.17 -10.18 -22.27
CA MET A 1 33.95 -9.43 -21.86
C MET A 1 33.57 -9.54 -20.39
N ARG A 2 33.45 -10.74 -19.78
CA ARG A 2 33.03 -10.86 -18.36
C ARG A 2 34.00 -10.22 -17.35
N LYS A 3 35.32 -10.32 -17.58
CA LYS A 3 36.36 -9.72 -16.73
C LYS A 3 36.34 -8.19 -16.76
N THR A 4 36.15 -7.59 -17.94
CA THR A 4 36.11 -6.13 -18.10
C THR A 4 34.87 -5.54 -17.45
N LEU A 5 33.70 -6.19 -17.58
CA LEU A 5 32.48 -5.83 -16.85
C LEU A 5 32.67 -5.90 -15.33
N ARG A 6 33.34 -6.95 -14.82
CA ARG A 6 33.61 -7.09 -13.39
C ARG A 6 34.51 -5.97 -12.86
N ILE A 7 35.52 -5.57 -13.62
CA ILE A 7 36.44 -4.48 -13.26
C ILE A 7 35.68 -3.14 -13.27
N ALA A 8 34.93 -2.84 -14.33
CA ALA A 8 34.14 -1.61 -14.42
C ALA A 8 33.11 -1.50 -13.29
N ARG A 9 32.42 -2.61 -12.96
CA ARG A 9 31.47 -2.66 -11.84
C ARG A 9 32.14 -2.39 -10.50
N ARG A 10 33.32 -2.98 -10.27
CA ARG A 10 34.09 -2.77 -9.03
C ARG A 10 34.53 -1.31 -8.91
N GLN A 11 35.09 -0.74 -9.97
CA GLN A 11 35.49 0.68 -10.01
C GLN A 11 34.31 1.63 -9.73
N TYR A 12 33.13 1.32 -10.26
CA TYR A 12 31.92 2.08 -9.97
C TYR A 12 31.57 2.05 -8.47
N PHE A 13 31.53 0.87 -7.85
CA PHE A 13 31.18 0.76 -6.43
C PHE A 13 32.26 1.35 -5.51
N ASP A 14 33.54 1.15 -5.81
CA ASP A 14 34.64 1.75 -5.04
C ASP A 14 34.55 3.29 -5.05
N LYS A 15 34.20 3.89 -6.21
CA LYS A 15 33.94 5.32 -6.31
C LYS A 15 32.73 5.76 -5.48
N GLN A 16 31.63 5.00 -5.48
CA GLN A 16 30.46 5.32 -4.66
C GLN A 16 30.76 5.24 -3.15
N ILE A 17 31.55 4.25 -2.73
CA ILE A 17 31.96 4.08 -1.33
C ILE A 17 32.85 5.25 -0.88
N HIS A 18 33.81 5.67 -1.71
CA HIS A 18 34.68 6.79 -1.39
C HIS A 18 33.91 8.12 -1.30
N ASN A 19 32.99 8.36 -2.25
CA ASN A 19 32.09 9.51 -2.22
C ASN A 19 31.17 9.49 -0.99
N MET A 20 30.68 8.31 -0.57
CA MET A 20 29.91 8.17 0.66
C MET A 20 30.76 8.52 1.89
N ALA A 21 31.96 7.97 2.02
CA ALA A 21 32.83 8.23 3.18
C ALA A 21 33.24 9.70 3.31
N SER A 22 33.32 10.44 2.21
CA SER A 22 33.83 11.81 2.18
C SER A 22 32.72 12.87 2.23
N ASP A 23 31.65 12.72 1.43
CA ASP A 23 30.66 13.79 1.21
C ASP A 23 29.30 13.53 1.88
N ARG A 24 28.89 12.27 2.05
CA ARG A 24 27.53 11.91 2.50
C ARG A 24 27.55 11.21 3.85
N LYS A 25 26.88 11.79 4.85
CA LYS A 25 26.92 11.27 6.22
C LYS A 25 26.31 9.88 6.40
N ARG A 26 25.37 9.43 5.54
CA ARG A 26 24.60 8.20 5.75
C ARG A 26 24.61 7.27 4.51
N PRO A 27 24.87 5.96 4.67
CA PRO A 27 24.89 5.01 3.55
C PRO A 27 23.59 4.91 2.76
N TRP A 28 22.44 5.11 3.42
CA TRP A 28 21.13 5.06 2.76
C TRP A 28 20.83 6.29 1.91
N ASP A 29 21.58 7.40 2.01
CA ASP A 29 21.39 8.60 1.18
C ASP A 29 21.56 8.33 -0.34
N LEU A 30 22.13 7.18 -0.71
CA LEU A 30 22.21 6.72 -2.10
C LEU A 30 20.89 6.16 -2.63
N MET A 31 20.01 5.72 -1.75
CA MET A 31 18.80 5.04 -2.14
C MET A 31 17.85 5.98 -2.88
N PRO A 32 17.16 5.53 -3.93
CA PRO A 32 16.21 6.37 -4.64
C PRO A 32 15.14 6.99 -3.73
N TRP A 33 14.76 6.30 -2.65
CA TRP A 33 13.73 6.72 -1.71
C TRP A 33 14.18 7.78 -0.69
N THR A 34 15.48 7.98 -0.48
CA THR A 34 16.02 9.03 0.39
C THR A 34 16.30 10.33 -0.36
N ARG A 35 16.23 10.32 -1.69
CA ARG A 35 16.41 11.53 -2.49
C ARG A 35 15.22 12.45 -2.29
N GLU A 36 15.46 13.75 -2.39
CA GLU A 36 14.39 14.73 -2.43
C GLU A 36 13.41 14.35 -3.53
N ARG A 37 12.16 14.08 -3.14
CA ARG A 37 11.10 13.78 -4.10
C ARG A 37 10.84 15.06 -4.86
N LYS A 38 10.98 15.01 -6.19
CA LYS A 38 10.45 16.07 -7.02
C LYS A 38 8.97 16.20 -6.69
N MET A 39 8.56 17.38 -6.22
CA MET A 39 7.14 17.66 -6.05
C MET A 39 6.47 17.38 -7.39
N PRO A 40 5.35 16.62 -7.43
CA PRO A 40 4.59 16.47 -8.66
C PRO A 40 4.24 17.86 -9.19
N ALA A 41 4.09 17.99 -10.51
CA ALA A 41 3.51 19.21 -11.07
C ALA A 41 2.16 19.42 -10.35
N VAL A 42 2.02 20.55 -9.68
CA VAL A 42 0.81 20.84 -8.89
C VAL A 42 -0.33 20.99 -9.88
N GLU A 43 -1.20 19.98 -9.93
CA GLU A 43 -2.45 20.07 -10.68
C GLU A 43 -3.41 20.98 -9.90
N ALA A 44 -4.06 21.90 -10.61
CA ALA A 44 -5.08 22.73 -10.00
C ALA A 44 -6.25 21.85 -9.56
N ILE A 45 -6.76 22.07 -8.35
CA ILE A 45 -7.98 21.42 -7.89
C ILE A 45 -9.12 21.88 -8.80
N LEU A 46 -9.82 20.92 -9.38
CA LEU A 46 -10.96 21.16 -10.26
C LEU A 46 -12.26 20.89 -9.51
N ASP A 47 -13.27 21.69 -9.80
CA ASP A 47 -14.64 21.46 -9.39
C ASP A 47 -15.22 20.22 -10.10
N SER A 48 -16.36 19.73 -9.62
CA SER A 48 -17.19 18.69 -10.25
C SER A 48 -17.51 18.93 -11.72
N GLU A 49 -17.54 20.20 -12.15
CA GLU A 49 -17.75 20.63 -13.54
C GLU A 49 -16.44 20.75 -14.36
N GLY A 50 -15.29 20.46 -13.76
CA GLY A 50 -13.96 20.56 -14.41
C GLY A 50 -13.37 21.97 -14.42
N ASN A 51 -13.95 22.92 -13.68
CA ASN A 51 -13.47 24.30 -13.58
C ASN A 51 -12.37 24.43 -12.52
N SER A 52 -11.31 25.22 -12.80
CA SER A 52 -10.23 25.46 -11.83
C SER A 52 -10.71 26.26 -10.61
N CYS A 53 -10.44 25.76 -9.41
CA CYS A 53 -10.75 26.44 -8.16
C CYS A 53 -9.60 27.37 -7.77
N ASN A 54 -9.71 28.65 -8.14
CA ASN A 54 -8.66 29.65 -7.92
C ASN A 54 -8.89 30.55 -6.70
N THR A 55 -10.06 30.45 -6.05
CA THR A 55 -10.41 31.21 -4.85
C THR A 55 -10.45 30.29 -3.64
N GLU A 56 -10.08 30.82 -2.47
CA GLU A 56 -10.04 30.04 -1.21
C GLU A 56 -11.41 29.47 -0.83
N GLU A 57 -12.46 30.28 -0.97
CA GLU A 57 -13.84 29.85 -0.71
C GLU A 57 -14.25 28.68 -1.60
N LYS A 58 -13.97 28.76 -2.91
CA LYS A 58 -14.32 27.71 -3.87
C LYS A 58 -13.48 26.45 -3.66
N LEU A 59 -12.20 26.60 -3.28
CA LEU A 59 -11.34 25.47 -2.90
C LEU A 59 -11.91 24.75 -1.68
N PHE A 60 -12.30 25.49 -0.65
CA PHE A 60 -12.90 24.92 0.55
C PHE A 60 -14.20 24.21 0.24
N GLU A 61 -15.12 24.84 -0.50
CA GLU A 61 -16.39 24.23 -0.89
C GLU A 61 -16.20 22.96 -1.72
N THR A 62 -15.32 22.98 -2.74
CA THR A 62 -15.02 21.78 -3.54
C THR A 62 -14.48 20.66 -2.64
N LEU A 63 -13.50 20.93 -1.78
CA LEU A 63 -12.97 19.92 -0.87
C LEU A 63 -14.04 19.42 0.11
N HIS A 64 -14.77 20.33 0.74
CA HIS A 64 -15.80 20.00 1.71
C HIS A 64 -16.89 19.13 1.07
N ASN A 65 -17.36 19.48 -0.11
CA ASN A 65 -18.34 18.70 -0.86
C ASN A 65 -17.79 17.34 -1.30
N THR A 66 -16.52 17.24 -1.72
CA THR A 66 -15.95 15.94 -2.13
C THR A 66 -15.91 14.92 -1.00
N TYR A 67 -15.61 15.34 0.22
CA TYR A 67 -15.51 14.43 1.37
C TYR A 67 -16.83 14.27 2.13
N ASN A 68 -17.72 15.26 2.08
CA ASN A 68 -18.97 15.29 2.83
C ASN A 68 -20.22 15.26 1.92
N ALA A 69 -20.09 14.80 0.68
CA ALA A 69 -21.20 14.73 -0.29
C ALA A 69 -22.45 13.99 0.25
N ALA A 70 -22.25 13.07 1.18
CA ALA A 70 -23.31 12.26 1.77
C ALA A 70 -23.81 12.77 3.13
N ASP A 71 -23.27 13.88 3.67
CA ASP A 71 -23.56 14.35 5.03
C ASP A 71 -25.05 14.67 5.25
N ASN A 72 -25.72 15.19 4.21
CA ASN A 72 -27.15 15.52 4.25
C ASN A 72 -28.06 14.41 3.70
N ARG A 73 -27.51 13.23 3.37
CA ARG A 73 -28.30 12.12 2.83
C ARG A 73 -28.84 11.28 3.98
N GLU A 74 -30.15 11.24 4.14
CA GLU A 74 -30.77 10.27 5.06
C GLU A 74 -30.38 8.85 4.62
N VAL A 75 -29.70 8.13 5.50
CA VAL A 75 -29.35 6.73 5.29
C VAL A 75 -30.54 5.89 5.74
N ASP A 76 -31.29 5.36 4.78
CA ASP A 76 -32.33 4.37 5.10
C ASP A 76 -31.66 3.02 5.43
N VAL A 77 -31.35 2.86 6.71
CA VAL A 77 -30.85 1.60 7.25
C VAL A 77 -31.83 0.43 7.02
N SER A 78 -33.14 0.70 6.93
CA SER A 78 -34.15 -0.35 6.75
C SER A 78 -34.05 -1.03 5.38
N SER A 79 -33.78 -0.28 4.29
CA SER A 79 -33.51 -0.87 2.98
C SER A 79 -32.19 -1.63 2.94
N MET A 80 -31.13 -1.13 3.58
CA MET A 80 -29.84 -1.85 3.65
C MET A 80 -29.97 -3.24 4.28
N TYR A 81 -30.78 -3.41 5.32
CA TYR A 81 -31.00 -4.72 5.94
C TYR A 81 -31.92 -5.63 5.12
N LYS A 82 -32.83 -5.09 4.31
CA LYS A 82 -33.71 -5.89 3.43
C LYS A 82 -32.97 -6.45 2.21
N GLU A 83 -31.94 -5.76 1.74
CA GLU A 83 -31.13 -6.17 0.59
C GLU A 83 -30.05 -7.20 0.95
N ILE A 84 -29.80 -7.44 2.24
CA ILE A 84 -28.93 -8.51 2.69
C ILE A 84 -29.72 -9.82 2.58
N GLU A 85 -29.40 -10.63 1.57
CA GLU A 85 -29.88 -12.00 1.52
C GLU A 85 -29.44 -12.73 2.81
N GLU A 86 -30.41 -13.21 3.59
CA GLU A 86 -30.13 -14.15 4.67
C GLU A 86 -29.60 -15.43 4.03
N PHE A 87 -28.28 -15.59 4.03
CA PHE A 87 -27.65 -16.84 3.64
C PHE A 87 -28.03 -17.91 4.65
N GLU A 88 -28.44 -19.08 4.15
CA GLU A 88 -28.59 -20.25 5.02
C GLU A 88 -27.29 -20.48 5.78
N GLU A 89 -27.42 -20.84 7.06
CA GLU A 89 -26.28 -21.21 7.89
C GLU A 89 -25.55 -22.36 7.21
N ARG A 90 -24.36 -22.08 6.65
CA ARG A 90 -23.55 -23.10 6.01
C ARG A 90 -23.14 -24.11 7.08
N GLU A 91 -23.61 -25.34 6.96
CA GLU A 91 -23.20 -26.41 7.86
C GLU A 91 -21.66 -26.53 7.88
N TRP A 92 -21.12 -26.60 9.08
CA TRP A 92 -19.70 -26.89 9.25
C TRP A 92 -19.42 -28.30 8.76
N VAL A 93 -18.65 -28.43 7.68
CA VAL A 93 -18.23 -29.74 7.18
C VAL A 93 -17.36 -30.40 8.23
N LYS A 94 -17.87 -31.49 8.81
CA LYS A 94 -17.09 -32.31 9.73
C LYS A 94 -15.93 -32.93 8.95
N PHE A 95 -14.72 -32.66 9.40
CA PHE A 95 -13.52 -33.28 8.87
C PHE A 95 -12.97 -34.31 9.87
N SER A 96 -12.37 -35.35 9.34
CA SER A 96 -11.64 -36.35 10.10
C SER A 96 -10.26 -35.83 10.53
N VAL A 97 -9.70 -36.41 11.58
CA VAL A 97 -8.32 -36.14 12.03
C VAL A 97 -7.31 -36.39 10.90
N GLN A 98 -7.61 -37.32 9.99
CA GLN A 98 -6.74 -37.64 8.85
C GLN A 98 -6.72 -36.51 7.81
N GLU A 99 -7.88 -35.96 7.46
CA GLU A 99 -8.00 -34.82 6.55
C GLU A 99 -7.28 -33.58 7.10
N PHE A 100 -7.32 -33.38 8.42
CA PHE A 100 -6.55 -32.33 9.09
C PHE A 100 -5.04 -32.51 8.88
N HIS A 101 -4.51 -33.70 9.13
CA HIS A 101 -3.09 -33.98 8.92
C HIS A 101 -2.68 -33.88 7.45
N ASP A 102 -3.55 -34.30 6.52
CA ASP A 102 -3.27 -34.20 5.09
C ASP A 102 -3.28 -32.74 4.59
N ALA A 103 -4.14 -31.89 5.15
CA ALA A 103 -4.11 -30.44 4.90
C ALA A 103 -2.79 -29.81 5.42
N LEU A 104 -2.37 -30.18 6.63
CA LEU A 104 -1.13 -29.67 7.24
C LEU A 104 0.15 -30.08 6.49
N LYS A 105 0.15 -31.22 5.78
CA LYS A 105 1.31 -31.63 4.96
C LYS A 105 1.64 -30.63 3.86
N ASN A 106 0.62 -29.94 3.33
CA ASN A 106 0.76 -28.96 2.26
C ASN A 106 1.03 -27.54 2.78
N CYS A 107 0.89 -27.30 4.09
CA CYS A 107 1.24 -26.03 4.71
C CYS A 107 2.77 -25.87 4.80
N ALA A 108 3.27 -24.70 4.41
CA ALA A 108 4.69 -24.40 4.51
C ALA A 108 5.11 -24.30 5.99
N LYS A 109 5.99 -25.20 6.44
CA LYS A 109 6.51 -25.28 7.83
C LYS A 109 7.28 -24.03 8.30
N ASN A 110 7.54 -23.09 7.38
CA ASN A 110 8.45 -21.96 7.58
C ASN A 110 7.76 -20.61 7.38
N THR A 111 6.42 -20.54 7.46
CA THR A 111 5.75 -19.23 7.51
C THR A 111 6.09 -18.58 8.84
N ALA A 112 6.60 -17.36 8.79
CA ALA A 112 6.80 -16.56 9.98
C ALA A 112 5.47 -16.46 10.73
N PRO A 113 5.45 -16.62 12.07
CA PRO A 113 4.24 -16.41 12.83
C PRO A 113 3.70 -15.02 12.53
N GLY A 114 2.39 -14.91 12.40
CA GLY A 114 1.74 -13.61 12.28
C GLY A 114 2.02 -12.75 13.52
N PRO A 115 1.66 -11.45 13.49
CA PRO A 115 1.80 -10.55 14.63
C PRO A 115 1.08 -11.03 15.91
N ASP A 116 0.17 -11.99 15.76
CA ASP A 116 -0.60 -12.66 16.79
C ASP A 116 0.15 -13.85 17.45
N HIS A 117 1.36 -14.17 17.00
CA HIS A 117 2.23 -15.22 17.57
C HIS A 117 1.63 -16.64 17.62
N VAL A 118 0.53 -16.89 16.91
CA VAL A 118 -0.03 -18.24 16.78
C VAL A 118 0.82 -19.00 15.76
N SER A 119 1.51 -20.04 16.24
CA SER A 119 2.18 -21.01 15.38
C SER A 119 1.35 -22.29 15.33
N TRP A 120 1.17 -22.84 14.14
CA TRP A 120 0.46 -24.10 13.89
C TRP A 120 1.34 -25.30 14.24
#